data_AF-A0A084Y345-F1
#
_entry.id   AF-A0A084Y345-F1
#
_cell.length_a   1.000
_cell.length_b   1.000
_cell.length_c   1.000
_cell.angle_alpha   90.00
_cell.angle_beta   90.00
_cell.angle_gamma   90.00
#
_symmetry.space_group_name_H-M   'P 1'
#
loop_
_entity.id
_entity.type
_entity.pdbx_description
1 polymer ?
#
loop_
_entity_poly.entity_id
_entity_poly.type
_entity_poly.pdbx_seq_one_letter_code
_entity_poly.pdbx_strand_id
1 'polypeptide(L)'
;MEISSSAAATRSASTATATPNKPTNAANFAESLANAVKLTGNLAAGFVSGRLGVDLNSDGIPLRMVYLDQEGNRLTTSAFCAESILRNTQQLGISLNDLKGLGTQLDAAGVGYKPYELYRGTGSDHGIDFDDLIAGGLGTAYDWTRDANVAAKGPGAIRRLEEAAALAQSLQLVAHTDVTQNKGIDPTRFATQAATGESPRHYVMFNGRVAAWYGSSEQAEQASHLYGGSVTDLAPRASSTAVGIKASNSSSGASPVNSDGATQATTSSRARAASWNGQLQALLDVIHASIVPTYANPLGKVLDGWPVDWSAGARKT
;
A
#
# COMPACT_ATOMS: atom_id res chain seq x y z
N MET A 1 -94.04 -10.42 1.76
CA MET A 1 -93.94 -10.51 3.23
C MET A 1 -93.15 -11.78 3.51
N GLU A 2 -92.08 -11.66 4.30
CA GLU A 2 -91.15 -12.73 4.76
C GLU A 2 -90.24 -13.35 3.67
N ILE A 3 -88.91 -13.16 3.62
CA ILE A 3 -87.75 -13.24 4.56
C ILE A 3 -87.07 -14.64 4.53
N SER A 4 -85.80 -14.63 4.07
CA SER A 4 -84.66 -15.51 4.43
C SER A 4 -84.70 -17.02 4.13
N SER A 5 -83.60 -17.75 3.90
CA SER A 5 -82.18 -17.44 3.65
C SER A 5 -81.43 -18.77 3.33
N SER A 6 -80.31 -18.64 2.60
CA SER A 6 -79.07 -19.43 2.68
C SER A 6 -79.04 -20.94 2.36
N ALA A 7 -78.27 -21.33 1.33
CA ALA A 7 -76.88 -21.78 1.50
C ALA A 7 -76.21 -22.13 0.15
N ALA A 8 -74.90 -21.88 0.08
CA ALA A 8 -74.06 -21.89 -1.10
C ALA A 8 -73.46 -23.27 -1.43
N ALA A 9 -73.13 -23.49 -2.71
CA ALA A 9 -72.06 -24.40 -3.13
C ALA A 9 -71.46 -23.95 -4.47
N THR A 10 -70.35 -23.22 -4.39
CA THR A 10 -69.53 -22.77 -5.52
C THR A 10 -68.78 -23.98 -6.12
N ARG A 11 -68.94 -24.22 -7.43
CA ARG A 11 -68.06 -25.13 -8.20
C ARG A 11 -67.27 -24.34 -9.23
N SER A 12 -65.95 -24.39 -9.07
CA SER A 12 -64.92 -23.87 -9.96
C SER A 12 -64.75 -24.73 -11.22
N ALA A 13 -64.53 -24.07 -12.36
CA ALA A 13 -63.76 -24.50 -13.54
C ALA A 13 -63.90 -23.35 -14.57
N SER A 14 -62.93 -22.92 -15.37
CA SER A 14 -61.58 -23.36 -15.68
C SER A 14 -60.90 -22.15 -16.32
N THR A 15 -59.81 -21.62 -15.74
CA THR A 15 -59.01 -20.56 -16.38
C THR A 15 -57.77 -21.21 -16.96
N ALA A 16 -57.60 -21.04 -18.27
CA ALA A 16 -56.51 -21.59 -19.05
C ALA A 16 -55.14 -21.27 -18.44
N THR A 17 -54.31 -22.29 -18.28
CA THR A 17 -52.92 -22.20 -17.86
C THR A 17 -52.11 -21.54 -18.96
N ALA A 18 -51.75 -20.28 -18.78
CA ALA A 18 -50.71 -19.65 -19.58
C ALA A 18 -49.37 -20.31 -19.23
N THR A 19 -48.74 -20.94 -20.21
CA THR A 19 -47.36 -21.43 -20.12
C THR A 19 -46.44 -20.28 -19.74
N PRO A 20 -45.64 -20.36 -18.66
CA PRO A 20 -44.68 -19.33 -18.34
C PRO A 20 -43.56 -19.40 -19.38
N ASN A 21 -43.49 -18.39 -20.25
CA ASN A 21 -42.30 -18.10 -21.04
C ASN A 21 -41.12 -17.94 -20.09
N LYS A 22 -40.23 -18.92 -20.09
CA LYS A 22 -38.96 -18.88 -19.36
C LYS A 22 -37.86 -18.38 -20.29
N PRO A 23 -37.46 -17.11 -20.19
CA PRO A 23 -36.08 -16.73 -20.48
C PRO A 23 -35.49 -15.99 -19.27
N THR A 24 -34.20 -16.21 -18.94
CA THR A 24 -33.23 -15.16 -18.52
C THR A 24 -31.91 -15.66 -17.90
N ASN A 25 -31.74 -16.91 -17.50
CA ASN A 25 -30.48 -17.27 -16.81
C ASN A 25 -29.27 -17.47 -17.73
N ALA A 26 -29.45 -17.98 -18.96
CA ALA A 26 -28.34 -18.27 -19.86
C ALA A 26 -27.76 -17.00 -20.52
N ALA A 27 -28.60 -16.01 -20.83
CA ALA A 27 -28.18 -14.73 -21.40
C ALA A 27 -27.38 -13.91 -20.36
N ASN A 28 -27.85 -13.85 -19.11
CA ASN A 28 -27.15 -13.17 -18.02
C ASN A 28 -25.80 -13.82 -17.70
N PHE A 29 -25.70 -15.16 -17.81
CA PHE A 29 -24.43 -15.87 -17.62
C PHE A 29 -23.45 -15.63 -18.77
N ALA A 30 -23.91 -15.68 -20.03
CA ALA A 30 -23.06 -15.43 -21.18
C ALA A 30 -22.55 -13.99 -21.23
N GLU A 31 -23.36 -13.01 -20.82
CA GLU A 31 -22.97 -11.61 -20.72
C GLU A 31 -22.00 -11.36 -19.55
N SER A 32 -22.22 -12.04 -18.41
CA SER A 32 -21.28 -12.02 -17.27
C SER A 32 -19.94 -12.66 -17.62
N LEU A 33 -19.94 -13.77 -18.37
CA LEU A 33 -18.74 -14.44 -18.86
C LEU A 33 -18.02 -13.60 -19.93
N ALA A 34 -18.74 -13.00 -20.86
CA ALA A 34 -18.17 -12.12 -21.88
C ALA A 34 -17.53 -10.85 -21.27
N ASN A 35 -18.15 -10.29 -20.23
CA ASN A 35 -17.56 -9.19 -19.45
C ASN A 35 -16.31 -9.66 -18.68
N ALA A 36 -16.35 -10.84 -18.05
CA ALA A 36 -15.17 -11.42 -17.38
C ALA A 36 -14.01 -11.72 -18.35
N VAL A 37 -14.32 -12.16 -19.59
CA VAL A 37 -13.34 -12.43 -20.64
C VAL A 37 -12.77 -11.13 -21.24
N LYS A 38 -13.58 -10.07 -21.40
CA LYS A 38 -13.09 -8.74 -21.80
C LYS A 38 -12.17 -8.13 -20.74
N LEU A 39 -12.47 -8.31 -19.46
CA LEU A 39 -11.60 -7.89 -18.37
C LEU A 39 -10.26 -8.63 -18.43
N THR A 40 -10.26 -9.96 -18.56
CA THR A 40 -9.02 -10.78 -18.53
C THR A 40 -8.07 -10.59 -19.71
N GLY A 41 -8.54 -10.16 -20.88
CA GLY A 41 -7.70 -9.97 -22.08
C GLY A 41 -6.84 -8.71 -22.10
N ASN A 42 -7.13 -7.73 -21.24
CA ASN A 42 -6.44 -6.43 -21.15
C ASN A 42 -6.57 -5.88 -19.71
N LEU A 43 -6.27 -6.70 -18.70
CA LEU A 43 -6.39 -6.25 -17.31
C LEU A 43 -5.45 -5.06 -17.08
N ALA A 44 -6.05 -3.88 -16.90
CA ALA A 44 -5.34 -2.66 -16.53
C ALA A 44 -4.70 -2.75 -15.13
N ALA A 45 -5.10 -3.73 -14.32
CA ALA A 45 -4.56 -4.03 -13.01
C ALA A 45 -4.64 -5.54 -12.65
N GLY A 46 -3.76 -6.02 -11.77
CA GLY A 46 -3.77 -7.42 -11.29
C GLY A 46 -5.07 -7.85 -10.57
N PHE A 47 -5.73 -6.92 -9.87
CA PHE A 47 -7.02 -7.12 -9.20
C PHE A 47 -7.92 -5.93 -9.52
N VAL A 48 -9.21 -6.15 -9.80
CA VAL A 48 -10.14 -5.08 -10.20
C VAL A 48 -11.50 -5.26 -9.54
N SER A 49 -12.07 -4.16 -9.04
CA SER A 49 -13.42 -4.06 -8.53
C SER A 49 -14.01 -2.71 -8.93
N GLY A 50 -15.17 -2.72 -9.59
CA GLY A 50 -15.74 -1.51 -10.18
C GLY A 50 -14.72 -0.78 -11.06
N ARG A 51 -14.50 0.51 -10.79
CA ARG A 51 -13.52 1.35 -11.50
C ARG A 51 -12.18 1.47 -10.77
N LEU A 52 -11.90 0.59 -9.80
CA LEU A 52 -10.68 0.60 -9.01
C LEU A 52 -9.95 -0.73 -9.12
N GLY A 53 -8.62 -0.68 -9.15
CA GLY A 53 -7.79 -1.87 -9.19
C GLY A 53 -6.50 -1.72 -8.41
N VAL A 54 -5.84 -2.86 -8.18
CA VAL A 54 -4.56 -2.97 -7.47
C VAL A 54 -3.58 -3.74 -8.33
N ASP A 55 -2.39 -3.17 -8.47
CA ASP A 55 -1.23 -3.85 -9.04
C ASP A 55 -0.24 -4.22 -7.94
N LEU A 56 0.32 -5.42 -8.08
CA LEU A 56 1.34 -5.94 -7.18
C LEU A 56 2.74 -5.68 -7.75
N ASN A 57 3.73 -5.58 -6.87
CA ASN A 57 5.14 -5.66 -7.28
C ASN A 57 5.55 -7.13 -7.55
N SER A 58 6.82 -7.36 -7.88
CA SER A 58 7.38 -8.71 -8.11
C SER A 58 7.29 -9.63 -6.91
N ASP A 59 7.17 -9.08 -5.70
CA ASP A 59 7.07 -9.82 -4.44
C ASP A 59 5.61 -10.09 -4.03
N GLY A 60 4.64 -9.75 -4.88
CA GLY A 60 3.22 -9.93 -4.60
C GLY A 60 2.64 -8.93 -3.60
N ILE A 61 3.34 -7.80 -3.35
CA ILE A 61 2.90 -6.74 -2.43
C ILE A 61 2.15 -5.66 -3.23
N PRO A 62 0.96 -5.23 -2.79
CA PRO A 62 0.27 -4.07 -3.36
C PRO A 62 1.19 -2.84 -3.46
N LEU A 63 1.40 -2.35 -4.68
CA LEU A 63 2.31 -1.25 -4.97
C LEU A 63 1.57 0.03 -5.38
N ARG A 64 0.54 -0.12 -6.21
CA ARG A 64 -0.18 1.01 -6.80
C ARG A 64 -1.67 0.72 -6.91
N MET A 65 -2.44 1.79 -6.84
CA MET A 65 -3.85 1.81 -7.20
C MET A 65 -3.99 2.18 -8.67
N VAL A 66 -4.95 1.56 -9.35
CA VAL A 66 -5.31 1.82 -10.74
C VAL A 66 -6.74 2.33 -10.77
N TYR A 67 -6.98 3.41 -11.52
CA TYR A 67 -8.29 4.05 -11.65
C TYR A 67 -8.77 3.92 -13.08
N LEU A 68 -10.02 3.51 -13.28
CA LEU A 68 -10.58 3.15 -14.57
C LEU A 68 -11.75 4.06 -14.95
N ASP A 69 -12.03 4.18 -16.25
CA ASP A 69 -13.29 4.75 -16.75
C ASP A 69 -14.43 3.72 -16.64
N GLN A 70 -15.59 4.01 -17.23
CA GLN A 70 -16.75 3.10 -17.17
C GLN A 70 -16.58 1.89 -18.09
N GLU A 71 -15.74 2.02 -19.12
CA GLU A 71 -15.42 1.01 -20.11
C GLU A 71 -14.28 0.08 -19.66
N GLY A 72 -13.63 0.39 -18.54
CA GLY A 72 -12.52 -0.36 -17.96
C GLY A 72 -11.14 0.08 -18.46
N ASN A 73 -11.03 1.18 -19.19
CA ASN A 73 -9.75 1.74 -19.60
C ASN A 73 -9.11 2.51 -18.45
N ARG A 74 -7.79 2.45 -18.36
CA ARG A 74 -7.03 3.14 -17.31
C ARG A 74 -7.05 4.66 -17.49
N LEU A 75 -7.54 5.36 -16.48
CA LEU A 75 -7.45 6.81 -16.35
C LEU A 75 -6.09 7.25 -15.79
N THR A 76 -5.69 6.67 -14.65
CA THR A 76 -4.43 7.01 -13.97
C THR A 76 -4.01 5.91 -12.98
N THR A 77 -2.88 6.11 -12.31
CA THR A 77 -2.39 5.29 -11.19
C THR A 77 -1.87 6.16 -10.06
N SER A 78 -1.90 5.66 -8.83
CA SER A 78 -1.32 6.32 -7.66
C SER A 78 -0.60 5.32 -6.75
N ALA A 79 0.12 5.81 -5.73
CA ALA A 79 0.69 4.93 -4.72
C ALA A 79 -0.42 4.19 -3.95
N PHE A 80 -0.12 2.97 -3.49
CA PHE A 80 -1.01 2.22 -2.60
C PHE A 80 -1.03 2.86 -1.20
N CYS A 81 -1.79 3.95 -1.03
CA CYS A 81 -2.08 4.55 0.26
C CYS A 81 -3.48 5.17 0.30
N ALA A 82 -4.09 5.21 1.50
CA ALA A 82 -5.46 5.69 1.70
C ALA A 82 -5.71 7.12 1.19
N GLU A 83 -4.82 8.06 1.52
CA GLU A 83 -4.93 9.46 1.08
C GLU A 83 -4.99 9.56 -0.46
N SER A 84 -4.14 8.80 -1.18
CA SER A 84 -4.14 8.80 -2.64
C SER A 84 -5.41 8.18 -3.22
N ILE A 85 -5.95 7.13 -2.58
CA ILE A 85 -7.25 6.56 -2.96
C ILE A 85 -8.33 7.63 -2.87
N LEU A 86 -8.52 8.21 -1.69
CA LEU A 86 -9.55 9.20 -1.39
C LEU A 86 -9.47 10.42 -2.31
N ARG A 87 -8.26 10.96 -2.50
CA ARG A 87 -8.02 12.13 -3.36
C ARG A 87 -8.40 11.85 -4.81
N ASN A 88 -7.91 10.74 -5.38
CA ASN A 88 -8.16 10.42 -6.78
C ASN A 88 -9.61 9.98 -7.02
N THR A 89 -10.25 9.27 -6.09
CA THR A 89 -11.68 8.92 -6.22
C THR A 89 -12.55 10.17 -6.23
N GLN A 90 -12.25 11.15 -5.37
CA GLN A 90 -12.93 12.45 -5.37
C GLN A 90 -12.70 13.20 -6.69
N GLN A 91 -11.44 13.31 -7.15
CA GLN A 91 -11.09 14.05 -8.37
C GLN A 91 -11.68 13.44 -9.65
N LEU A 92 -11.73 12.10 -9.73
CA LEU A 92 -12.19 11.38 -10.92
C LEU A 92 -13.69 11.04 -10.88
N GLY A 93 -14.40 11.42 -9.81
CA GLY A 93 -15.80 11.06 -9.61
C GLY A 93 -16.01 9.54 -9.58
N ILE A 94 -15.09 8.80 -8.96
CA ILE A 94 -15.20 7.35 -8.76
C ILE A 94 -15.79 7.10 -7.38
N SER A 95 -16.79 6.23 -7.29
CA SER A 95 -17.38 5.87 -6.00
C SER A 95 -16.39 5.03 -5.18
N LEU A 96 -16.24 5.33 -3.89
CA LEU A 96 -15.49 4.44 -2.99
C LEU A 96 -16.12 3.04 -2.90
N ASN A 97 -17.42 2.90 -3.16
CA ASN A 97 -18.08 1.60 -3.25
C ASN A 97 -17.48 0.69 -4.33
N ASP A 98 -16.74 1.23 -5.29
CA ASP A 98 -16.02 0.41 -6.27
C ASP A 98 -14.91 -0.43 -5.61
N LEU A 99 -14.42 -0.06 -4.42
CA LEU A 99 -13.52 -0.91 -3.62
C LEU A 99 -14.20 -2.20 -3.12
N LYS A 100 -15.54 -2.27 -3.13
CA LYS A 100 -16.30 -3.39 -2.55
C LYS A 100 -16.01 -4.70 -3.27
N GLY A 101 -15.37 -5.63 -2.57
CA GLY A 101 -14.98 -6.93 -3.10
C GLY A 101 -13.53 -7.00 -3.57
N LEU A 102 -12.83 -5.87 -3.70
CA LEU A 102 -11.39 -5.85 -4.00
C LEU A 102 -10.59 -6.55 -2.89
N GLY A 103 -10.95 -6.27 -1.63
CA GLY A 103 -10.36 -6.93 -0.46
C GLY A 103 -10.57 -8.44 -0.46
N THR A 104 -11.79 -8.90 -0.79
CA THR A 104 -12.09 -10.33 -0.90
C THR A 104 -11.26 -11.03 -1.98
N GLN A 105 -11.00 -10.37 -3.10
CA GLN A 105 -10.15 -10.94 -4.14
C GLN A 105 -8.69 -11.07 -3.68
N LEU A 106 -8.16 -10.06 -2.97
CA LEU A 106 -6.81 -10.10 -2.41
C LEU A 106 -6.70 -11.17 -1.30
N ASP A 107 -7.69 -11.26 -0.41
CA ASP A 107 -7.79 -12.30 0.63
C ASP A 107 -7.80 -13.70 -0.01
N ALA A 108 -8.60 -13.91 -1.07
CA ALA A 108 -8.66 -15.18 -1.79
C ALA A 108 -7.34 -15.54 -2.48
N ALA A 109 -6.55 -14.54 -2.89
CA ALA A 109 -5.22 -14.71 -3.44
C ALA A 109 -4.11 -14.81 -2.36
N GLY A 110 -4.44 -14.67 -1.07
CA GLY A 110 -3.47 -14.67 0.02
C GLY A 110 -2.54 -13.45 0.05
N VAL A 111 -2.96 -12.34 -0.59
CA VAL A 111 -2.20 -11.09 -0.68
C VAL A 111 -2.51 -10.23 0.56
N GLY A 112 -1.47 -9.92 1.33
CA GLY A 112 -1.60 -9.02 2.47
C GLY A 112 -1.78 -7.58 2.00
N TYR A 113 -2.85 -6.92 2.43
CA TYR A 113 -3.14 -5.54 2.05
C TYR A 113 -3.64 -4.69 3.22
N LYS A 114 -4.25 -5.31 4.24
CA LYS A 114 -4.78 -4.64 5.45
C LYS A 114 -3.64 -4.12 6.32
N PRO A 115 -3.92 -3.21 7.27
CA PRO A 115 -2.94 -2.82 8.27
C PRO A 115 -2.31 -4.05 8.94
N TYR A 116 -0.98 -4.01 9.16
CA TYR A 116 -0.18 -5.12 9.70
C TYR A 116 0.04 -6.32 8.77
N GLU A 117 -0.49 -6.28 7.54
CA GLU A 117 -0.39 -7.38 6.57
C GLU A 117 0.39 -7.01 5.31
N LEU A 118 0.38 -5.73 4.90
CA LEU A 118 0.96 -5.25 3.65
C LEU A 118 2.43 -5.67 3.48
N TYR A 119 3.26 -5.41 4.49
CA TYR A 119 4.65 -5.84 4.54
C TYR A 119 4.78 -7.02 5.50
N ARG A 120 4.47 -8.22 5.00
CA ARG A 120 4.45 -9.46 5.79
C ARG A 120 5.72 -9.60 6.64
N GLY A 121 5.54 -9.88 7.92
CA GLY A 121 6.66 -10.11 8.85
C GLY A 121 7.31 -8.85 9.41
N THR A 122 6.85 -7.65 9.05
CA THR A 122 7.40 -6.39 9.57
C THR A 122 6.54 -5.72 10.62
N GLY A 123 5.27 -6.12 10.75
CA GLY A 123 4.30 -5.42 11.61
C GLY A 123 3.97 -4.00 11.16
N SER A 124 4.21 -3.64 9.90
CA SER A 124 3.92 -2.29 9.38
C SER A 124 2.43 -1.95 9.40
N ASP A 125 2.12 -0.75 9.82
CA ASP A 125 0.78 -0.15 9.88
C ASP A 125 0.32 0.50 8.56
N HIS A 126 1.11 0.39 7.48
CA HIS A 126 0.87 1.06 6.19
C HIS A 126 -0.20 0.41 5.30
N GLY A 127 -0.77 -0.72 5.71
CA GLY A 127 -1.83 -1.36 4.95
C GLY A 127 -3.14 -0.56 4.94
N ILE A 128 -4.06 -0.95 4.05
CA ILE A 128 -5.32 -0.26 3.79
C ILE A 128 -6.49 -1.18 4.13
N ASP A 129 -7.39 -0.70 4.97
CA ASP A 129 -8.71 -1.30 5.19
C ASP A 129 -9.72 -0.65 4.23
N PHE A 130 -10.14 -1.39 3.20
CA PHE A 130 -11.08 -0.88 2.21
C PHE A 130 -12.49 -0.70 2.75
N ASP A 131 -12.93 -1.55 3.69
CA ASP A 131 -14.26 -1.44 4.26
C ASP A 131 -14.33 -0.20 5.16
N ASP A 132 -13.25 0.09 5.88
CA ASP A 132 -13.09 1.33 6.63
C ASP A 132 -13.18 2.56 5.72
N LEU A 133 -12.45 2.60 4.60
CA LEU A 133 -12.54 3.69 3.62
C LEU A 133 -13.95 3.88 3.07
N ILE A 134 -14.64 2.78 2.72
CA ILE A 134 -16.03 2.82 2.25
C ILE A 134 -16.95 3.41 3.33
N ALA A 135 -16.71 3.09 4.60
CA ALA A 135 -17.48 3.57 5.74
C ALA A 135 -17.16 5.01 6.16
N GLY A 136 -16.30 5.74 5.44
CA GLY A 136 -15.87 7.09 5.81
C GLY A 136 -14.75 7.11 6.84
N GLY A 137 -14.01 6.01 6.97
CA GLY A 137 -12.83 5.88 7.81
C GLY A 137 -11.56 6.44 7.17
N LEU A 138 -10.47 6.47 7.94
CA LEU A 138 -9.14 6.84 7.41
C LEU A 138 -8.47 5.72 6.62
N GLY A 139 -8.92 4.47 6.77
CA GLY A 139 -8.45 3.30 6.04
C GLY A 139 -7.12 2.74 6.49
N THR A 140 -6.51 3.24 7.56
CA THR A 140 -5.16 2.86 8.00
C THR A 140 -5.06 2.73 9.50
N ALA A 141 -4.05 1.99 9.98
CA ALA A 141 -3.83 1.82 11.42
C ALA A 141 -3.22 3.05 12.14
N TYR A 142 -2.82 4.06 11.39
CA TYR A 142 -2.35 5.35 11.90
C TYR A 142 -3.16 6.49 11.29
N ASP A 143 -3.22 7.61 11.99
CA ASP A 143 -3.89 8.83 11.56
C ASP A 143 -2.96 9.67 10.68
N TRP A 144 -3.11 9.52 9.36
CA TRP A 144 -2.30 10.26 8.38
C TRP A 144 -2.62 11.76 8.31
N THR A 145 -3.63 12.24 9.05
CA THR A 145 -3.93 13.67 9.20
C THR A 145 -3.12 14.32 10.32
N ARG A 146 -2.33 13.54 11.07
CA ARG A 146 -1.50 14.01 12.19
C ARG A 146 -0.07 13.52 12.05
N ASP A 147 0.87 14.43 12.27
CA ASP A 147 2.29 14.09 12.35
C ASP A 147 2.98 14.97 13.39
N ALA A 148 3.27 14.38 14.56
CA ALA A 148 3.91 15.07 15.67
C ALA A 148 5.32 15.59 15.32
N ASN A 149 5.95 15.06 14.28
CA ASN A 149 7.28 15.44 13.84
C ASN A 149 7.27 16.29 12.55
N VAL A 150 6.10 16.75 12.09
CA VAL A 150 5.98 17.47 10.80
C VAL A 150 6.88 18.69 10.71
N ALA A 151 7.05 19.42 11.82
CA ALA A 151 7.90 20.60 11.89
C ALA A 151 9.38 20.26 11.61
N ALA A 152 9.85 19.08 12.05
CA ALA A 152 11.22 18.62 11.79
C ALA A 152 11.42 18.14 10.34
N LYS A 153 10.34 17.82 9.61
CA LYS A 153 10.38 17.39 8.19
C LYS A 153 10.41 18.56 7.21
N GLY A 154 10.21 19.80 7.68
CA GLY A 154 10.30 21.02 6.91
C GLY A 154 9.00 21.46 6.22
N PRO A 155 9.01 22.62 5.52
CA PRO A 155 7.78 23.28 5.03
C PRO A 155 6.94 22.44 4.07
N GLY A 156 7.56 21.59 3.26
CA GLY A 156 6.84 20.71 2.34
C GLY A 156 5.97 19.67 3.05
N ALA A 157 6.43 19.15 4.19
CA ALA A 157 5.67 18.20 4.99
C ALA A 157 4.51 18.86 5.72
N ILE A 158 4.70 20.10 6.22
CA ILE A 158 3.65 20.89 6.86
C ILE A 158 2.49 21.10 5.89
N ARG A 159 2.77 21.59 4.68
CA ARG A 159 1.75 21.80 3.65
C ARG A 159 1.03 20.50 3.27
N ARG A 160 1.75 19.37 3.12
CA ARG A 160 1.10 18.08 2.85
C ARG A 160 0.19 17.64 3.99
N LEU A 161 0.58 17.86 5.24
CA LEU A 161 -0.26 17.56 6.40
C LEU A 161 -1.53 18.43 6.41
N GLU A 162 -1.41 19.72 6.09
CA GLU A 162 -2.54 20.63 5.94
C GLU A 162 -3.49 20.18 4.82
N GLU A 163 -2.96 19.81 3.66
CA GLU A 163 -3.73 19.28 2.53
C GLU A 163 -4.44 17.97 2.88
N ALA A 164 -3.77 17.08 3.62
CA ALA A 164 -4.32 15.83 4.11
C ALA A 164 -5.46 16.06 5.11
N ALA A 165 -5.25 16.94 6.10
CA ALA A 165 -6.27 17.30 7.08
C ALA A 165 -7.50 17.95 6.41
N ALA A 166 -7.28 18.85 5.43
CA ALA A 166 -8.35 19.47 4.66
C ALA A 166 -9.14 18.45 3.82
N LEU A 167 -8.45 17.49 3.18
CA LEU A 167 -9.10 16.40 2.46
C LEU A 167 -9.99 15.58 3.40
N ALA A 168 -9.46 15.14 4.53
CA ALA A 168 -10.20 14.37 5.52
C ALA A 168 -11.44 15.12 6.04
N GLN A 169 -11.29 16.42 6.33
CA GLN A 169 -12.40 17.27 6.73
C GLN A 169 -13.46 17.40 5.63
N SER A 170 -13.04 17.59 4.38
CA SER A 170 -13.98 17.74 3.25
C SER A 170 -14.80 16.48 2.97
N LEU A 171 -14.21 15.32 3.25
CA LEU A 171 -14.83 14.00 3.11
C LEU A 171 -15.50 13.51 4.40
N GLN A 172 -15.47 14.32 5.47
CA GLN A 172 -16.02 13.99 6.79
C GLN A 172 -15.47 12.67 7.36
N LEU A 173 -14.18 12.41 7.16
CA LEU A 173 -13.57 11.15 7.59
C LEU A 173 -13.43 11.08 9.10
N VAL A 174 -13.58 9.87 9.64
CA VAL A 174 -13.45 9.57 11.06
C VAL A 174 -12.37 8.51 11.28
N ALA A 175 -11.54 8.68 12.31
CA ALA A 175 -10.64 7.61 12.75
C ALA A 175 -11.44 6.55 13.51
N HIS A 176 -11.84 5.47 12.85
CA HIS A 176 -12.51 4.34 13.51
C HIS A 176 -11.51 3.60 14.41
N THR A 177 -11.82 3.49 15.70
CA THR A 177 -10.90 2.98 16.72
C THR A 177 -10.49 1.53 16.52
N ASP A 178 -11.30 0.75 15.80
CA ASP A 178 -11.01 -0.65 15.51
C ASP A 178 -9.89 -0.78 14.48
N VAL A 179 -9.73 0.21 13.60
CA VAL A 179 -8.71 0.27 12.54
C VAL A 179 -7.58 1.20 12.92
N THR A 180 -7.87 2.50 13.16
CA THR A 180 -6.87 3.55 13.43
C THR A 180 -6.47 3.60 14.90
N GLN A 181 -5.49 2.79 15.27
CA GLN A 181 -5.04 2.63 16.66
C GLN A 181 -3.79 3.45 17.03
N ASN A 182 -3.07 4.00 16.03
CA ASN A 182 -1.83 4.77 16.21
C ASN A 182 -0.76 4.05 17.04
N LYS A 183 -0.71 2.72 16.96
CA LYS A 183 0.26 1.88 17.70
C LYS A 183 1.62 1.80 17.02
N GLY A 184 1.73 2.24 15.77
CA GLY A 184 2.94 2.06 14.96
C GLY A 184 3.15 0.60 14.61
N ILE A 185 4.42 0.20 14.50
CA ILE A 185 4.83 -1.17 14.19
C ILE A 185 4.36 -2.17 15.27
N ASP A 186 3.75 -3.28 14.86
CA ASP A 186 3.35 -4.39 15.75
C ASP A 186 4.47 -5.44 15.86
N PRO A 187 5.22 -5.51 16.98
CA PRO A 187 6.32 -6.46 17.14
C PRO A 187 5.87 -7.92 17.26
N THR A 188 4.59 -8.17 17.52
CA THR A 188 4.06 -9.55 17.56
C THR A 188 3.99 -10.18 16.17
N ARG A 189 4.04 -9.35 15.13
CA ARG A 189 3.98 -9.75 13.71
C ARG A 189 5.36 -9.95 13.07
N PHE A 190 6.44 -9.77 13.82
CA PHE A 190 7.79 -9.95 13.27
C PHE A 190 8.04 -11.39 12.82
N ALA A 191 8.58 -11.53 11.61
CA ALA A 191 9.02 -12.79 11.04
C ALA A 191 10.48 -12.72 10.58
N THR A 192 11.10 -13.89 10.44
CA THR A 192 12.45 -14.02 9.88
C THR A 192 12.47 -13.50 8.45
N GLN A 193 13.45 -12.66 8.11
CA GLN A 193 13.64 -12.18 6.75
C GLN A 193 14.60 -13.09 5.99
N ALA A 194 14.20 -13.49 4.79
CA ALA A 194 15.13 -14.13 3.85
C ALA A 194 16.18 -13.10 3.43
N ALA A 195 17.46 -13.47 3.56
CA ALA A 195 18.55 -12.67 3.02
C ALA A 195 18.96 -13.27 1.67
N THR A 196 19.10 -12.43 0.64
CA THR A 196 19.56 -12.86 -0.68
C THR A 196 21.04 -13.26 -0.60
N GLY A 197 21.30 -14.58 -0.60
CA GLY A 197 22.67 -15.12 -0.59
C GLY A 197 23.35 -15.15 0.78
N GLU A 198 22.64 -14.83 1.87
CA GLU A 198 23.15 -14.88 3.25
C GLU A 198 22.23 -15.73 4.15
N SER A 199 22.70 -16.03 5.36
CA SER A 199 21.86 -16.67 6.39
C SER A 199 20.61 -15.83 6.69
N PRO A 200 19.45 -16.45 6.98
CA PRO A 200 18.23 -15.72 7.32
C PRO A 200 18.43 -14.76 8.48
N ARG A 201 17.89 -13.54 8.37
CA ARG A 201 17.94 -12.54 9.44
C ARG A 201 16.80 -12.76 10.41
N HIS A 202 17.12 -13.31 11.58
CA HIS A 202 16.17 -13.73 12.59
C HIS A 202 16.28 -12.92 13.90
N TYR A 203 17.30 -12.07 14.05
CA TYR A 203 17.37 -11.13 15.17
C TYR A 203 16.74 -9.80 14.75
N VAL A 204 15.77 -9.32 15.54
CA VAL A 204 15.11 -8.03 15.31
C VAL A 204 15.39 -7.10 16.48
N MET A 205 15.99 -5.94 16.20
CA MET A 205 16.03 -4.83 17.15
C MET A 205 14.83 -3.93 16.90
N PHE A 206 14.09 -3.60 17.96
CA PHE A 206 12.97 -2.68 17.91
C PHE A 206 13.03 -1.66 19.04
N ASN A 207 12.97 -0.36 18.70
CA ASN A 207 13.05 0.74 19.67
C ASN A 207 11.70 1.43 19.96
N GLY A 208 10.59 0.78 19.61
CA GLY A 208 9.24 1.35 19.70
C GLY A 208 8.79 2.12 18.47
N ARG A 209 9.68 2.40 17.50
CA ARG A 209 9.34 3.10 16.25
C ARG A 209 9.95 2.47 15.01
N VAL A 210 11.18 1.97 15.12
CA VAL A 210 11.94 1.39 14.01
C VAL A 210 12.29 -0.05 14.36
N ALA A 211 12.05 -0.95 13.41
CA ALA A 211 12.49 -2.33 13.45
C ALA A 211 13.61 -2.56 12.43
N ALA A 212 14.67 -3.26 12.84
CA ALA A 212 15.80 -3.61 11.98
C ALA A 212 16.19 -5.08 12.18
N TRP A 213 16.45 -5.77 11.07
CA TRP A 213 16.75 -7.20 11.03
C TRP A 213 18.26 -7.44 10.85
N TYR A 214 18.80 -8.36 11.64
CA TYR A 214 20.23 -8.69 11.69
C TYR A 214 20.45 -10.19 11.52
N GLY A 215 21.62 -10.55 10.98
CA GLY A 215 22.03 -11.93 10.79
C GLY A 215 22.62 -12.60 12.04
N SER A 216 22.94 -11.82 13.09
CA SER A 216 23.57 -12.29 14.33
C SER A 216 23.09 -11.50 15.55
N SER A 217 23.16 -12.14 16.73
CA SER A 217 22.83 -11.51 18.02
C SER A 217 23.74 -10.34 18.32
N GLU A 218 25.03 -10.45 18.03
CA GLU A 218 26.04 -9.43 18.35
C GLU A 218 25.75 -8.12 17.60
N GLN A 219 25.36 -8.21 16.32
CA GLN A 219 24.97 -7.05 15.53
C GLN A 219 23.69 -6.40 16.05
N ALA A 220 22.69 -7.21 16.41
CA ALA A 220 21.43 -6.71 16.92
C ALA A 220 21.61 -6.01 18.30
N GLU A 221 22.42 -6.59 19.18
CA GLU A 221 22.75 -6.00 20.49
C GLU A 221 23.56 -4.71 20.33
N GLN A 222 24.55 -4.69 19.42
CA GLN A 222 25.28 -3.47 19.12
C GLN A 222 24.34 -2.35 18.64
N ALA A 223 23.39 -2.67 17.75
CA ALA A 223 22.39 -1.70 17.31
C ALA A 223 21.47 -1.25 18.45
N SER A 224 21.06 -2.17 19.33
CA SER A 224 20.28 -1.87 20.54
C SER A 224 21.02 -0.89 21.46
N HIS A 225 22.33 -1.07 21.65
CA HIS A 225 23.15 -0.14 22.44
C HIS A 225 23.25 1.26 21.80
N LEU A 226 23.34 1.35 20.48
CA LEU A 226 23.48 2.63 19.77
C LEU A 226 22.16 3.39 19.64
N TYR A 227 21.06 2.69 19.41
CA TYR A 227 19.77 3.30 19.05
C TYR A 227 18.67 3.11 20.10
N GLY A 228 18.99 2.40 21.20
CA GLY A 228 18.02 1.93 22.18
C GLY A 228 17.13 0.80 21.62
N GLY A 229 16.36 0.17 22.50
CA GLY A 229 15.36 -0.83 22.13
C GLY A 229 15.60 -2.20 22.75
N SER A 230 14.88 -3.19 22.24
CA SER A 230 15.03 -4.59 22.63
C SER A 230 15.35 -5.45 21.42
N VAL A 231 16.17 -6.48 21.64
CA VAL A 231 16.47 -7.51 20.65
C VAL A 231 15.54 -8.70 20.87
N THR A 232 14.93 -9.19 19.79
CA THR A 232 14.12 -10.41 19.79
C THR A 232 14.73 -11.42 18.81
N ASP A 233 14.99 -12.62 19.29
CA ASP A 233 15.34 -13.77 18.45
C ASP A 233 14.06 -14.46 17.94
N LEU A 234 13.91 -14.49 16.61
CA LEU A 234 12.80 -15.12 15.91
C LEU A 234 13.09 -16.57 15.46
N ALA A 235 14.32 -17.07 15.59
CA ALA A 235 14.66 -18.44 15.22
C ALA A 235 13.81 -19.48 15.98
N PRO A 236 13.51 -19.34 17.29
CA PRO A 236 12.59 -20.24 17.99
C PRO A 236 11.17 -20.25 17.41
N ARG A 237 10.76 -19.19 16.70
CA ARG A 237 9.45 -19.08 16.04
C ARG A 237 9.44 -19.61 14.61
N ALA A 238 10.60 -19.88 14.01
CA ALA A 238 10.73 -20.29 12.61
C ALA A 238 10.21 -21.71 12.33
N SER A 239 9.90 -22.51 13.37
CA SER A 239 9.41 -23.88 13.23
C SER A 239 7.99 -24.01 12.64
N SER A 240 7.25 -22.92 12.35
CA SER A 240 5.90 -23.01 11.79
C SER A 240 5.56 -22.10 10.61
N THR A 241 6.43 -21.16 10.21
CA THR A 241 6.01 -20.13 9.22
C THR A 241 7.15 -19.58 8.34
N ALA A 242 8.04 -20.42 7.81
CA ALA A 242 8.91 -20.01 6.73
C ALA A 242 8.09 -19.83 5.43
N VAL A 243 7.57 -18.62 5.21
CA VAL A 243 6.82 -18.28 3.99
C VAL A 243 7.81 -17.99 2.86
N GLY A 244 8.20 -19.04 2.15
CA GLY A 244 8.73 -18.89 0.80
C GLY A 244 7.60 -18.55 -0.16
N ILE A 245 7.64 -17.38 -0.79
CA ILE A 245 6.76 -17.04 -1.91
C ILE A 245 7.20 -17.94 -3.08
N LYS A 246 6.49 -19.05 -3.29
CA LYS A 246 6.58 -19.79 -4.55
C LYS A 246 5.83 -18.98 -5.60
N ALA A 247 6.57 -18.28 -6.46
CA ALA A 247 6.04 -17.81 -7.72
C ALA A 247 5.64 -19.03 -8.56
N SER A 248 4.36 -19.39 -8.56
CA SER A 248 3.79 -20.33 -9.50
C SER A 248 3.70 -19.68 -10.87
N ASN A 249 4.82 -19.67 -11.60
CA ASN A 249 4.80 -19.46 -13.05
C ASN A 249 4.33 -20.76 -13.70
N SER A 250 3.03 -20.88 -13.91
CA SER A 250 2.45 -21.87 -14.80
C SER A 250 2.75 -21.44 -16.24
N SER A 251 3.86 -21.91 -16.80
CA SER A 251 4.03 -21.96 -18.26
C SER A 251 4.43 -23.37 -18.66
N SER A 252 3.50 -24.01 -19.37
CA SER A 252 3.61 -25.31 -19.98
C SER A 252 4.62 -25.28 -21.14
N GLY A 253 5.61 -26.17 -21.06
CA GLY A 253 6.10 -27.00 -22.17
C GLY A 253 6.58 -26.33 -23.46
N ALA A 254 7.90 -26.28 -23.64
CA ALA A 254 8.55 -26.69 -24.88
C ALA A 254 10.05 -26.96 -24.63
N SER A 255 10.49 -28.20 -24.83
CA SER A 255 11.91 -28.53 -25.07
C SER A 255 12.31 -28.06 -26.47
N PRO A 256 13.57 -27.68 -26.71
CA PRO A 256 14.49 -28.61 -27.38
C PRO A 256 15.97 -28.52 -26.90
N VAL A 257 16.64 -29.67 -26.74
CA VAL A 257 17.74 -30.18 -27.60
C VAL A 257 19.13 -29.59 -27.31
N ASN A 258 20.04 -30.51 -26.95
CA ASN A 258 21.48 -30.36 -26.76
C ASN A 258 22.20 -29.67 -27.93
N SER A 259 23.24 -28.90 -27.59
CA SER A 259 24.51 -28.94 -28.33
C SER A 259 25.68 -28.64 -27.39
N ASP A 260 26.61 -29.59 -27.35
CA ASP A 260 27.96 -29.46 -26.79
C ASP A 260 28.80 -28.48 -27.62
N GLY A 261 29.74 -27.77 -26.99
CA GLY A 261 30.74 -26.97 -27.70
C GLY A 261 31.58 -26.05 -26.82
N ALA A 262 32.77 -26.52 -26.46
CA ALA A 262 33.80 -25.87 -25.65
C ALA A 262 34.25 -24.47 -26.11
N THR A 263 34.66 -23.59 -25.18
CA THR A 263 36.06 -23.12 -25.05
C THR A 263 36.29 -22.21 -23.82
N GLN A 264 37.42 -22.44 -23.15
CA GLN A 264 37.98 -21.57 -22.12
C GLN A 264 38.46 -20.24 -22.71
N ALA A 265 38.25 -19.15 -21.99
CA ALA A 265 39.16 -18.00 -22.01
C ALA A 265 39.09 -17.27 -20.65
N THR A 266 40.18 -17.41 -19.91
CA THR A 266 40.47 -16.72 -18.65
C THR A 266 40.97 -15.32 -18.99
N THR A 267 40.26 -14.26 -18.60
CA THR A 267 40.85 -12.90 -18.56
C THR A 267 40.45 -12.15 -17.31
N SER A 268 41.50 -11.74 -16.62
CA SER A 268 41.64 -10.94 -15.42
C SER A 268 40.89 -9.60 -15.47
N SER A 269 40.14 -9.27 -14.41
CA SER A 269 39.75 -7.88 -14.11
C SER A 269 39.83 -7.59 -12.61
N ARG A 270 41.06 -7.58 -12.07
CA ARG A 270 41.41 -6.89 -10.82
C ARG A 270 41.77 -5.45 -11.16
N ALA A 271 40.78 -4.55 -11.19
CA ALA A 271 40.98 -3.11 -11.10
C ALA A 271 39.61 -2.39 -11.03
N ARG A 272 38.95 -2.38 -9.87
CA ARG A 272 37.87 -1.40 -9.57
C ARG A 272 37.43 -1.31 -8.10
N ALA A 273 38.07 -2.03 -7.17
CA ALA A 273 37.74 -1.95 -5.75
C ALA A 273 38.37 -0.73 -5.01
N ALA A 274 39.26 0.04 -5.66
CA ALA A 274 39.98 1.13 -5.00
C ALA A 274 39.25 2.50 -5.02
N SER A 275 38.15 2.67 -5.77
CA SER A 275 37.52 4.01 -5.92
C SER A 275 36.37 4.29 -4.95
N TRP A 276 35.83 3.27 -4.28
CA TRP A 276 34.67 3.45 -3.37
C TRP A 276 35.08 3.94 -1.99
N ASN A 277 36.16 3.40 -1.42
CA ASN A 277 36.64 3.83 -0.10
C ASN A 277 37.16 5.28 -0.10
N GLY A 278 37.73 5.76 -1.21
CA GLY A 278 38.17 7.15 -1.33
C GLY A 278 37.01 8.15 -1.39
N GLN A 279 35.90 7.79 -2.04
CA GLN A 279 34.71 8.64 -2.13
C GLN A 279 33.92 8.70 -0.82
N LEU A 280 33.88 7.59 -0.07
CA LEU A 280 33.24 7.55 1.24
C LEU A 280 34.00 8.41 2.27
N GLN A 281 35.33 8.39 2.22
CA GLN A 281 36.14 9.17 3.15
C GLN A 281 36.07 10.68 2.86
N ALA A 282 36.05 11.08 1.59
CA ALA A 282 35.84 12.48 1.21
C ALA A 282 34.48 13.03 1.66
N LEU A 283 33.42 12.19 1.69
CA LEU A 283 32.11 12.58 2.18
C LEU A 283 32.10 12.78 3.70
N LEU A 284 32.78 11.90 4.44
CA LEU A 284 32.91 11.99 5.90
C LEU A 284 33.72 13.23 6.32
N ASP A 285 34.75 13.59 5.57
CA ASP A 285 35.56 14.79 5.85
C ASP A 285 34.77 16.09 5.61
N VAL A 286 33.87 16.12 4.62
CA VAL A 286 32.96 17.26 4.37
C VAL A 286 31.93 17.42 5.50
N ILE A 287 31.42 16.31 6.04
CA ILE A 287 30.47 16.32 7.16
C ILE A 287 31.15 16.80 8.44
N HIS A 288 32.37 16.35 8.72
CA HIS A 288 33.13 16.81 9.90
C HIS A 288 33.57 18.28 9.79
N ALA A 289 33.89 18.78 8.59
CA ALA A 289 34.22 20.19 8.39
C ALA A 289 33.01 21.14 8.58
N SER A 290 31.78 20.61 8.54
CA SER A 290 30.53 21.38 8.62
C SER A 290 29.95 21.49 10.04
N ILE A 291 30.58 20.86 11.04
CA ILE A 291 30.12 20.90 12.44
C ILE A 291 31.19 21.60 13.29
N VAL A 292 31.16 22.94 13.29
CA VAL A 292 31.76 23.76 14.35
C VAL A 292 30.64 24.19 15.30
N PRO A 293 30.79 24.03 16.63
CA PRO A 293 29.74 24.36 17.58
C PRO A 293 29.79 25.85 17.91
N THR A 294 28.81 26.62 17.44
CA THR A 294 28.53 27.95 18.01
C THR A 294 27.04 28.17 18.14
N TYR A 295 26.61 28.34 19.39
CA TYR A 295 25.34 28.92 19.78
C TYR A 295 25.23 30.35 19.22
N ALA A 296 24.62 30.53 18.05
CA ALA A 296 24.17 31.83 17.57
C ALA A 296 23.00 31.65 16.60
N ASN A 297 21.90 32.36 16.86
CA ASN A 297 20.67 32.38 16.08
C ASN A 297 20.95 32.81 14.61
N PRO A 298 20.72 31.96 13.60
CA PRO A 298 21.09 32.24 12.21
C PRO A 298 20.16 33.24 11.50
N LEU A 299 19.05 33.67 12.12
CA LEU A 299 18.13 34.65 11.52
C LEU A 299 18.66 36.09 11.50
N GLY A 300 19.66 36.43 12.32
CA GLY A 300 20.20 37.78 12.39
C GLY A 300 21.17 38.16 11.26
N LYS A 301 21.82 37.20 10.60
CA LYS A 301 22.87 37.48 9.59
C LYS A 301 22.40 37.44 8.14
N VAL A 302 21.17 37.00 7.89
CA VAL A 302 20.61 36.96 6.52
C VAL A 302 19.96 38.30 6.14
N LEU A 303 19.64 39.16 7.12
CA LEU A 303 18.97 40.44 6.88
C LEU A 303 19.92 41.64 6.69
N ASP A 304 21.21 41.50 7.02
CA ASP A 304 22.20 42.59 6.86
C ASP A 304 22.81 42.68 5.45
N GLY A 305 22.47 41.75 4.55
CA GLY A 305 23.11 41.62 3.23
C GLY A 305 22.25 42.00 2.02
N TRP A 306 21.02 42.49 2.22
CA TRP A 306 20.12 42.81 1.10
C TRP A 306 20.02 44.32 0.86
N PRO A 307 20.47 44.82 -0.31
CA PRO A 307 20.22 46.20 -0.70
C PRO A 307 18.78 46.29 -1.23
N VAL A 308 17.84 46.65 -0.37
CA VAL A 308 16.50 47.09 -0.82
C VAL A 308 16.43 48.59 -0.62
N ASP A 309 16.55 49.32 -1.72
CA ASP A 309 16.23 50.75 -1.80
C ASP A 309 14.71 50.92 -1.73
N TRP A 310 14.23 51.50 -0.63
CA TRP A 310 12.81 51.78 -0.40
C TRP A 310 12.41 53.21 -0.83
N SER A 311 13.18 53.87 -1.70
CA SER A 311 12.87 55.22 -2.17
C SER A 311 12.13 55.26 -3.52
N ALA A 312 10.86 54.82 -3.57
CA ALA A 312 9.88 55.36 -4.52
C ALA A 312 8.47 54.83 -4.24
N GLY A 313 7.51 55.73 -3.98
CA GLY A 313 6.11 55.31 -3.97
C GLY A 313 5.08 56.29 -3.40
N ALA A 314 5.33 57.60 -3.39
CA ALA A 314 4.25 58.55 -3.19
C ALA A 314 3.32 58.55 -4.41
N ARG A 315 2.05 58.14 -4.22
CA ARG A 315 0.95 58.62 -5.05
C ARG A 315 -0.23 59.00 -4.17
N LYS A 316 -0.50 60.31 -4.18
CA LYS A 316 -1.81 60.91 -3.98
C LYS A 316 -2.80 60.32 -4.99
N THR A 317 -3.95 59.89 -4.50
CA THR A 317 -5.29 60.47 -4.74
C THR A 317 -6.26 59.78 -3.80
#